data_AF-A0A954RZV2-F1
#
_entry.id   AF-A0A954RZV2-F1
#
_cell.length_a   1.000
_cell.length_b   1.000
_cell.length_c   1.000
_cell.angle_alpha   90.00
_cell.angle_beta   90.00
_cell.angle_gamma   90.00
#
_symmetry.space_group_name_H-M   'P 1'
#
loop_
_entity.id
_entity.type
_entity.pdbx_description
1 polymer ?
#
loop_
_entity_poly.entity_id
_entity_poly.type
_entity_poly.pdbx_seq_one_letter_code
_entity_poly.pdbx_strand_id
1 'polypeptide(L)'
;LFGRGHFLDLLSAFASPMVLAARHGATELGYVDPMAVQQQKDGPTVLLLGGRSWKVISVDWSKRTVWLEPTDEKGKSRWLGTSRWLSFEVCQAMRRVLLQEADAGLGLSKRGTRQLDEVRDLITAPERQGSLLLERLPSGRHRWWTFAGGAANSALALRLGEIGIARVDDLWVETDAGVPVSDIIHSQANDSDIVAFGVKLAERTELKFAACLASNLVAAVVVGRSLDEVNLRRIASG
;
A
#
# COMPACT_ATOMS: atom_id res chain seq x y z
N LEU A 1 -22.31 -13.37 -21.13
CA LEU A 1 -22.22 -12.92 -19.73
C LEU A 1 -23.33 -11.95 -19.35
N PHE A 2 -23.62 -10.92 -20.16
CA PHE A 2 -24.59 -9.89 -19.82
C PHE A 2 -25.88 -10.04 -20.64
N GLY A 3 -26.98 -10.46 -20.00
CA GLY A 3 -28.30 -10.61 -20.62
C GLY A 3 -29.38 -10.99 -19.59
N ARG A 4 -30.67 -10.75 -19.90
CA ARG A 4 -31.90 -11.06 -19.11
C ARG A 4 -31.97 -10.58 -17.64
N GLY A 5 -30.90 -10.03 -17.08
CA GLY A 5 -30.79 -9.57 -15.68
C GLY A 5 -29.36 -9.61 -15.14
N HIS A 6 -28.44 -10.35 -15.78
CA HIS A 6 -27.03 -10.49 -15.36
C HIS A 6 -26.17 -9.24 -15.60
N PHE A 7 -26.75 -8.11 -16.03
CA PHE A 7 -26.07 -6.83 -16.21
C PHE A 7 -26.31 -5.86 -15.05
N LEU A 8 -27.15 -6.22 -14.07
CA LEU A 8 -27.48 -5.34 -12.94
C LEU A 8 -26.24 -4.94 -12.13
N ASP A 9 -25.27 -5.85 -11.96
CA ASP A 9 -23.99 -5.54 -11.31
C ASP A 9 -23.17 -4.48 -12.08
N LEU A 10 -23.35 -4.36 -13.39
CA LEU A 10 -22.72 -3.30 -14.20
C LEU A 10 -23.35 -1.93 -13.94
N LEU A 11 -24.62 -1.90 -13.51
CA LEU A 11 -25.37 -0.67 -13.25
C LEU A 11 -25.16 -0.11 -11.84
N SER A 12 -24.64 -0.91 -10.91
CA SER A 12 -24.26 -0.39 -9.59
C SER A 12 -23.08 0.54 -9.72
N ALA A 13 -23.14 1.78 -9.20
CA ALA A 13 -21.99 2.69 -9.18
C ALA A 13 -20.87 2.20 -8.23
N PHE A 14 -21.25 1.50 -7.16
CA PHE A 14 -20.36 1.05 -6.10
C PHE A 14 -20.06 -0.45 -6.24
N ALA A 15 -18.78 -0.80 -6.16
CA ALA A 15 -18.39 -2.19 -5.93
C ALA A 15 -18.41 -2.44 -4.42
N SER A 16 -19.08 -3.50 -3.98
CA SER A 16 -18.92 -3.96 -2.60
C SER A 16 -17.45 -4.34 -2.40
N PRO A 17 -16.76 -3.79 -1.39
CA PRO A 17 -15.38 -4.16 -1.12
C PRO A 17 -15.29 -5.66 -0.86
N MET A 18 -14.22 -6.30 -1.34
CA MET A 18 -13.95 -7.69 -1.02
C MET A 18 -13.75 -7.80 0.50
N VAL A 19 -14.58 -8.61 1.14
CA VAL A 19 -14.47 -8.96 2.56
C VAL A 19 -14.41 -10.47 2.69
N LEU A 20 -13.78 -10.96 3.76
CA LEU A 20 -13.73 -12.37 4.10
C LEU A 20 -14.75 -12.66 5.20
N ALA A 21 -15.56 -13.71 5.02
CA ALA A 21 -16.42 -14.22 6.08
C ALA A 21 -15.56 -14.89 7.17
N ALA A 22 -15.60 -14.35 8.38
CA ALA A 22 -14.90 -14.89 9.54
C ALA A 22 -15.73 -16.02 10.17
N ARG A 23 -15.14 -17.22 10.28
CA ARG A 23 -15.83 -18.40 10.80
C ARG A 23 -15.03 -19.13 11.88
N HIS A 24 -15.75 -19.67 12.84
CA HIS A 24 -15.25 -20.65 13.81
C HIS A 24 -16.20 -21.85 13.79
N GLY A 25 -15.74 -22.98 13.22
CA GLY A 25 -16.59 -24.14 12.96
C GLY A 25 -17.84 -23.77 12.14
N ALA A 26 -19.04 -24.11 12.63
CA ALA A 26 -20.28 -23.77 11.94
C ALA A 26 -20.67 -22.29 12.07
N THR A 27 -20.09 -21.54 13.02
CA THR A 27 -20.52 -20.18 13.38
C THR A 27 -19.84 -19.12 12.53
N GLU A 28 -20.63 -18.21 11.95
CA GLU A 28 -20.14 -16.97 11.34
C GLU A 28 -20.02 -15.88 12.39
N LEU A 29 -18.84 -15.26 12.46
CA LEU A 29 -18.48 -14.24 13.44
C LEU A 29 -18.62 -12.81 12.87
N GLY A 30 -18.76 -12.69 11.55
CA GLY A 30 -18.87 -11.44 10.82
C GLY A 30 -17.98 -11.41 9.58
N TYR A 31 -17.63 -10.20 9.14
CA TYR A 31 -16.78 -9.97 7.98
C TYR A 31 -15.51 -9.24 8.39
N VAL A 32 -14.40 -9.55 7.75
CA VAL A 32 -13.12 -8.89 7.97
C VAL A 32 -12.49 -8.44 6.67
N ASP A 33 -11.68 -7.39 6.78
CA ASP A 33 -10.89 -6.91 5.66
C ASP A 33 -9.80 -7.95 5.29
N PRO A 34 -9.60 -8.26 4.00
CA PRO A 34 -8.53 -9.13 3.50
C PRO A 34 -7.13 -8.80 4.02
N MET A 35 -6.81 -7.52 4.22
CA MET A 35 -5.51 -7.10 4.76
C MET A 35 -5.36 -7.42 6.24
N ALA A 36 -6.46 -7.56 6.99
CA ALA A 36 -6.42 -7.90 8.40
C ALA A 36 -5.88 -9.32 8.65
N VAL A 37 -6.00 -10.22 7.67
CA VAL A 37 -5.61 -11.63 7.77
C VAL A 37 -4.27 -11.93 7.08
N GLN A 38 -3.58 -10.92 6.54
CA GLN A 38 -2.23 -11.09 6.00
C GLN A 38 -1.27 -11.50 7.12
N GLN A 39 -0.53 -12.58 6.90
CA GLN A 39 0.44 -13.10 7.87
C GLN A 39 1.43 -12.01 8.27
N GLN A 40 1.51 -11.75 9.58
CA GLN A 40 2.57 -10.92 10.13
C GLN A 40 3.90 -11.66 10.08
N LYS A 41 4.99 -10.92 9.91
CA LYS A 41 6.35 -11.50 9.89
C LYS A 41 6.74 -12.11 11.23
N ASP A 42 6.17 -11.61 12.32
CA ASP A 42 6.47 -12.01 13.69
C ASP A 42 5.18 -12.49 14.39
N GLY A 43 4.95 -13.80 14.38
CA GLY A 43 3.90 -14.45 15.18
C GLY A 43 2.54 -14.63 14.48
N PRO A 44 1.58 -15.24 15.20
CA PRO A 44 0.26 -15.55 14.65
C PRO A 44 -0.56 -14.28 14.41
N THR A 45 -1.39 -14.29 13.37
CA THR A 45 -2.28 -13.16 13.08
C THR A 45 -3.52 -13.26 13.97
N VAL A 46 -3.73 -12.28 14.86
CA VAL A 46 -4.85 -12.27 15.81
C VAL A 46 -5.78 -11.08 15.53
N LEU A 47 -7.03 -11.38 15.25
CA LEU A 47 -8.10 -10.43 14.96
C LEU A 47 -8.89 -10.11 16.23
N LEU A 48 -9.32 -8.87 16.38
CA LEU A 48 -10.30 -8.49 17.39
C LEU A 48 -11.67 -8.32 16.73
N LEU A 49 -12.61 -9.23 17.04
CA LEU A 49 -13.97 -9.27 16.48
C LEU A 49 -14.98 -9.42 17.61
N GLY A 50 -15.99 -8.54 17.65
CA GLY A 50 -17.03 -8.56 18.70
C GLY A 50 -16.47 -8.47 20.12
N GLY A 51 -15.34 -7.77 20.31
CA GLY A 51 -14.66 -7.65 21.61
C GLY A 51 -13.88 -8.89 22.06
N ARG A 52 -13.74 -9.92 21.20
CA ARG A 52 -12.96 -11.13 21.49
C ARG A 52 -11.79 -11.27 20.53
N SER A 53 -10.70 -11.85 21.02
CA SER A 53 -9.51 -12.15 20.23
C SER A 53 -9.66 -13.50 19.53
N TRP A 54 -9.27 -13.52 18.25
CA TRP A 54 -9.40 -14.66 17.36
C TRP A 54 -8.12 -14.87 16.58
N LYS A 55 -7.49 -16.03 16.73
CA LYS A 55 -6.31 -16.42 15.98
C LYS A 55 -6.71 -16.92 14.60
N VAL A 56 -6.08 -16.38 13.55
CA VAL A 56 -6.23 -16.86 12.18
C VAL A 56 -5.57 -18.22 12.04
N ILE A 57 -6.35 -19.23 11.65
CA ILE A 57 -5.89 -20.59 11.39
C ILE A 57 -5.60 -20.80 9.91
N SER A 58 -6.53 -20.40 9.04
CA SER A 58 -6.35 -20.48 7.59
C SER A 58 -7.25 -19.49 6.85
N VAL A 59 -6.87 -19.17 5.63
CA VAL A 59 -7.65 -18.30 4.73
C VAL A 59 -7.91 -19.05 3.43
N ASP A 60 -9.19 -19.25 3.11
CA ASP A 60 -9.63 -19.74 1.81
C ASP A 60 -10.05 -18.55 0.95
N TRP A 61 -9.12 -18.07 0.12
CA TRP A 61 -9.33 -16.94 -0.78
C TRP A 61 -10.39 -17.21 -1.85
N SER A 62 -10.49 -18.46 -2.31
CA SER A 62 -11.46 -18.86 -3.32
C SER A 62 -12.90 -18.79 -2.79
N LYS A 63 -13.09 -19.16 -1.52
CA LYS A 63 -14.38 -19.10 -0.83
C LYS A 63 -14.56 -17.82 -0.01
N ARG A 64 -13.63 -16.87 -0.11
CA ARG A 64 -13.60 -15.62 0.67
C ARG A 64 -13.90 -15.87 2.16
N THR A 65 -13.27 -16.88 2.75
CA THR A 65 -13.53 -17.32 4.12
C THR A 65 -12.24 -17.35 4.93
N VAL A 66 -12.25 -16.84 6.16
CA VAL A 66 -11.16 -17.01 7.13
C VAL A 66 -11.63 -17.87 8.31
N TRP A 67 -10.83 -18.87 8.64
CA TRP A 67 -11.05 -19.77 9.76
C TRP A 67 -10.29 -19.31 10.98
N LEU A 68 -11.00 -19.19 12.10
CA LEU A 68 -10.52 -18.59 13.34
C LEU A 68 -10.71 -19.52 14.53
N GLU A 69 -9.79 -19.45 15.50
CA GLU A 69 -9.94 -20.06 16.82
C GLU A 69 -9.84 -19.00 17.93
N PRO A 70 -10.54 -19.17 19.07
CA PRO A 70 -10.39 -18.29 20.22
C PRO A 70 -8.93 -18.26 20.72
N THR A 71 -8.48 -17.10 21.19
CA THR A 71 -7.15 -16.98 21.82
C THR A 71 -7.16 -15.90 22.90
N ASP A 72 -6.29 -16.06 23.89
CA ASP A 72 -6.02 -15.05 24.92
C ASP A 72 -4.99 -14.00 24.45
N GLU A 73 -4.37 -14.21 23.28
CA GLU A 73 -3.48 -13.22 22.68
C GLU A 73 -4.25 -11.94 22.30
N LYS A 74 -3.57 -10.79 22.34
CA LYS A 74 -4.23 -9.50 22.07
C LYS A 74 -4.45 -9.29 20.57
N GLY A 75 -5.70 -9.37 20.14
CA GLY A 75 -6.09 -9.07 18.76
C GLY A 75 -6.06 -7.58 18.43
N LYS A 76 -5.98 -7.27 17.14
CA LYS A 76 -6.13 -5.91 16.61
C LYS A 76 -7.22 -5.90 15.55
N SER A 77 -8.08 -4.88 15.56
CA SER A 77 -9.01 -4.64 14.45
C SER A 77 -8.29 -3.78 13.41
N ARG A 78 -8.06 -4.32 12.21
CA ARG A 78 -7.56 -3.56 11.07
C ARG A 78 -8.69 -3.48 10.05
N TRP A 79 -9.21 -2.27 9.84
CA TRP A 79 -10.12 -1.96 8.75
C TRP A 79 -9.45 -0.90 7.89
N LEU A 80 -8.52 -1.35 7.07
CA LEU A 80 -7.98 -0.53 6.00
C LEU A 80 -9.07 -0.56 4.95
N GLY A 81 -9.75 0.55 4.63
CA GLY A 81 -10.71 0.56 3.53
C GLY A 81 -10.06 0.17 2.20
N THR A 82 -10.68 0.47 1.06
CA THR A 82 -9.98 0.30 -0.23
C THR A 82 -8.71 1.15 -0.21
N SER A 83 -7.54 0.54 0.03
CA SER A 83 -6.27 1.22 0.26
C SER A 83 -5.76 1.75 -1.07
N ARG A 84 -6.22 2.94 -1.43
CA ARG A 84 -5.61 3.70 -2.52
C ARG A 84 -4.35 4.35 -1.98
N TRP A 85 -3.29 4.31 -2.76
CA TRP A 85 -2.12 5.13 -2.53
C TRP A 85 -2.51 6.59 -2.37
N LEU A 86 -1.83 7.29 -1.47
CA LEU A 86 -1.92 8.74 -1.38
C LEU A 86 -1.39 9.36 -2.67
N SER A 87 -1.96 10.50 -3.05
CA SER A 87 -1.46 11.23 -4.21
C SER A 87 -0.12 11.89 -3.90
N PHE A 88 0.65 12.13 -4.96
CA PHE A 88 1.90 12.86 -4.90
C PHE A 88 1.74 14.20 -4.17
N GLU A 89 0.70 14.97 -4.48
CA GLU A 89 0.45 16.30 -3.90
C GLU A 89 0.24 16.24 -2.39
N VAL A 90 -0.46 15.21 -1.90
CA VAL A 90 -0.69 14.99 -0.46
C VAL A 90 0.63 14.64 0.22
N CYS A 91 1.40 13.72 -0.34
CA CYS A 91 2.69 13.34 0.22
C CYS A 91 3.69 14.52 0.21
N GLN A 92 3.72 15.33 -0.84
CA GLN A 92 4.52 16.55 -0.88
C GLN A 92 4.06 17.61 0.13
N ALA A 93 2.75 17.72 0.38
CA ALA A 93 2.25 18.58 1.46
C ALA A 93 2.71 18.09 2.83
N MET A 94 2.67 16.77 3.07
CA MET A 94 3.24 16.17 4.28
C MET A 94 4.73 16.46 4.39
N ARG A 95 5.51 16.32 3.30
CA ARG A 95 6.94 16.65 3.26
C ARG A 95 7.20 18.07 3.73
N ARG A 96 6.48 19.06 3.18
CA ARG A 96 6.63 20.48 3.55
C ARG A 96 6.38 20.73 5.03
N VAL A 97 5.36 20.09 5.60
CA VAL A 97 5.00 20.21 7.02
C VAL A 97 6.02 19.52 7.93
N LEU A 98 6.43 18.30 7.57
CA LEU A 98 7.32 17.47 8.38
C LEU A 98 8.76 18.01 8.36
N LEU A 99 9.26 18.39 7.20
CA LEU A 99 10.60 18.94 7.02
C LEU A 99 10.69 20.45 7.27
N GLN A 100 9.57 21.09 7.65
CA GLN A 100 9.50 22.52 7.94
C GLN A 100 10.00 23.40 6.78
N GLU A 101 9.75 22.97 5.53
CA GLU A 101 10.18 23.69 4.32
C GLU A 101 9.25 24.86 3.95
N ALA A 102 8.13 24.99 4.64
CA ALA A 102 7.24 26.14 4.55
C ALA A 102 6.80 26.57 5.95
N ASP A 103 6.96 27.86 6.24
CA ASP A 103 6.53 28.48 7.48
C ASP A 103 5.02 28.79 7.40
N ALA A 104 4.22 27.73 7.32
CA ALA A 104 2.78 27.86 7.46
C ALA A 104 2.49 27.73 8.95
N GLY A 105 2.19 28.84 9.62
CA GLY A 105 1.70 28.82 11.00
C GLY A 105 0.48 27.91 11.12
N LEU A 106 0.70 26.66 11.51
CA LEU A 106 -0.37 25.67 11.59
C LEU A 106 -1.24 26.03 12.80
N GLY A 107 -2.54 26.18 12.59
CA GLY A 107 -3.53 26.43 13.65
C GLY A 107 -3.79 25.20 14.53
N LEU A 108 -2.74 24.55 15.01
CA LEU A 108 -2.81 23.36 15.85
C LEU A 108 -2.99 23.73 17.32
N SER A 109 -3.75 22.91 18.05
CA SER A 109 -3.77 22.96 19.51
C SER A 109 -2.42 22.52 20.09
N LYS A 110 -2.14 22.81 21.37
CA LYS A 110 -0.94 22.34 22.07
C LYS A 110 -0.73 20.82 21.96
N ARG A 111 -1.82 20.04 22.05
CA ARG A 111 -1.77 18.58 21.86
C ARG A 111 -1.42 18.22 20.41
N GLY A 112 -1.97 18.93 19.43
CA GLY A 112 -1.68 18.73 18.02
C GLY A 112 -0.21 19.03 17.67
N THR A 113 0.32 20.14 18.18
CA THR A 113 1.75 20.50 18.03
C THR A 113 2.64 19.40 18.59
N ARG A 114 2.38 18.95 19.83
CA ARG A 114 3.16 17.86 20.45
C ARG A 114 3.14 16.57 19.62
N GLN A 115 1.99 16.19 19.09
CA GLN A 115 1.89 15.01 18.21
C GLN A 115 2.65 15.19 16.90
N LEU A 116 2.63 16.40 16.32
CA LEU A 116 3.40 16.69 15.12
C LEU A 116 4.90 16.61 15.38
N ASP A 117 5.37 17.12 16.52
CA ASP A 117 6.77 17.03 16.92
C ASP A 117 7.19 15.57 17.14
N GLU A 118 6.35 14.77 17.80
CA GLU A 118 6.57 13.31 17.95
C GLU A 118 6.69 12.59 16.59
N VAL A 119 5.93 13.01 15.56
CA VAL A 119 6.05 12.43 14.21
C VAL A 119 7.30 12.92 13.48
N ARG A 120 7.69 14.18 13.67
CA ARG A 120 8.93 14.72 13.08
C ARG A 120 10.15 13.98 13.62
N ASP A 121 10.13 13.62 14.90
CA ASP A 121 11.19 12.82 15.53
C ASP A 121 11.30 11.40 14.93
N LEU A 122 10.28 10.89 14.25
CA LEU A 122 10.38 9.60 13.53
C LEU A 122 11.19 9.69 12.23
N ILE A 123 11.42 10.90 11.71
CA ILE A 123 12.18 11.16 10.48
C ILE A 123 13.49 11.87 10.86
N THR A 124 14.10 11.48 11.98
CA THR A 124 15.23 12.21 12.55
C THR A 124 16.50 12.04 11.72
N ALA A 125 17.09 13.17 11.32
CA ALA A 125 18.41 13.33 10.71
C ALA A 125 18.71 12.45 9.46
N PRO A 126 17.78 12.29 8.50
CA PRO A 126 18.09 11.55 7.30
C PRO A 126 19.11 12.31 6.45
N GLU A 127 20.03 11.56 5.87
CA GLU A 127 21.06 12.08 4.98
C GLU A 127 20.41 12.57 3.68
N ARG A 128 20.65 13.82 3.28
CA ARG A 128 20.09 14.35 2.03
C ARG A 128 20.86 13.80 0.84
N GLN A 129 20.14 13.22 -0.11
CA GLN A 129 20.65 12.61 -1.34
C GLN A 129 19.87 13.19 -2.52
N GLY A 130 20.23 14.40 -2.94
CA GLY A 130 19.45 15.19 -3.89
C GLY A 130 18.08 15.58 -3.32
N SER A 131 17.01 15.20 -4.02
CA SER A 131 15.62 15.38 -3.58
C SER A 131 15.14 14.32 -2.56
N LEU A 132 15.90 13.23 -2.39
CA LEU A 132 15.60 12.14 -1.47
C LEU A 132 16.24 12.38 -0.10
N LEU A 133 15.68 11.74 0.93
CA LEU A 133 16.33 11.62 2.24
C LEU A 133 16.56 10.15 2.56
N LEU A 134 17.74 9.82 3.07
CA LEU A 134 18.16 8.47 3.39
C LEU A 134 18.24 8.27 4.91
N GLU A 135 17.51 7.29 5.42
CA GLU A 135 17.59 6.81 6.79
C GLU A 135 18.14 5.38 6.79
N ARG A 136 19.16 5.12 7.62
CA ARG A 136 19.74 3.77 7.80
C ARG A 136 19.07 3.11 9.00
N LEU A 137 18.30 2.06 8.76
CA LEU A 137 17.54 1.39 9.80
C LEU A 137 18.45 0.46 10.64
N PRO A 138 18.11 0.20 11.92
CA PRO A 138 18.83 -0.76 12.75
C PRO A 138 18.87 -2.18 12.18
N SER A 139 17.94 -2.52 11.29
CA SER A 139 17.91 -3.80 10.57
C SER A 139 19.01 -3.94 9.50
N GLY A 140 19.78 -2.88 9.22
CA GLY A 140 20.74 -2.82 8.12
C GLY A 140 20.12 -2.45 6.77
N ARG A 141 18.79 -2.27 6.70
CA ARG A 141 18.10 -1.80 5.48
C ARG A 141 18.15 -0.28 5.39
N HIS A 142 17.97 0.23 4.18
CA HIS A 142 17.92 1.66 3.89
C HIS A 142 16.50 2.09 3.58
N ARG A 143 16.02 3.13 4.26
CA ARG A 143 14.74 3.79 3.96
C ARG A 143 15.02 5.09 3.20
N TRP A 144 14.50 5.15 1.98
CA TRP A 144 14.56 6.30 1.10
C TRP A 144 13.23 7.04 1.17
N TRP A 145 13.22 8.18 1.85
CA TRP A 145 12.07 9.07 1.94
C TRP A 145 11.91 9.85 0.65
N THR A 146 10.86 9.51 -0.10
CA THR A 146 10.55 10.10 -1.41
C THR A 146 9.40 11.11 -1.33
N PHE A 147 8.47 10.90 -0.38
CA PHE A 147 7.19 11.61 -0.31
C PHE A 147 6.46 11.69 -1.66
N ALA A 148 6.47 10.57 -2.39
CA ALA A 148 6.01 10.50 -3.77
C ALA A 148 4.56 10.01 -3.94
N GLY A 149 4.00 9.41 -2.90
CA GLY A 149 2.81 8.57 -3.01
C GLY A 149 3.16 7.16 -3.48
N GLY A 150 2.33 6.19 -3.12
CA GLY A 150 2.64 4.78 -3.35
C GLY A 150 2.71 4.38 -4.82
N ALA A 151 2.02 5.07 -5.73
CA ALA A 151 2.10 4.79 -7.17
C ALA A 151 3.47 5.16 -7.77
N ALA A 152 4.02 6.32 -7.40
CA ALA A 152 5.36 6.72 -7.83
C ALA A 152 6.44 5.85 -7.18
N ASN A 153 6.26 5.48 -5.91
CA ASN A 153 7.16 4.56 -5.22
C ASN A 153 7.11 3.13 -5.78
N SER A 154 5.94 2.69 -6.27
CA SER A 154 5.79 1.41 -6.97
C SER A 154 6.52 1.42 -8.31
N ALA A 155 6.48 2.54 -9.05
CA ALA A 155 7.26 2.73 -10.26
C ALA A 155 8.78 2.69 -9.96
N LEU A 156 9.23 3.32 -8.88
CA LEU A 156 10.63 3.24 -8.44
C LEU A 156 11.03 1.81 -8.09
N ALA A 157 10.20 1.09 -7.35
CA ALA A 157 10.44 -0.31 -7.00
C ALA A 157 10.49 -1.22 -8.24
N LEU A 158 9.67 -0.95 -9.27
CA LEU A 158 9.70 -1.69 -10.53
C LEU A 158 11.07 -1.53 -11.23
N ARG A 159 11.66 -0.33 -11.21
CA ARG A 159 12.97 -0.05 -11.81
C ARG A 159 14.15 -0.70 -11.10
N LEU A 160 13.98 -1.13 -9.84
CA LEU A 160 15.02 -1.90 -9.16
C LEU A 160 15.25 -3.25 -9.85
N GLY A 161 14.22 -3.84 -10.46
CA GLY A 161 14.33 -5.12 -11.17
C GLY A 161 15.02 -6.19 -10.33
N GLU A 162 16.08 -6.78 -10.85
CA GLU A 162 16.89 -7.80 -10.17
C GLU A 162 17.92 -7.22 -9.18
N ILE A 163 18.15 -5.90 -9.21
CA ILE A 163 19.16 -5.22 -8.38
C ILE A 163 18.75 -5.25 -6.90
N GLY A 164 17.46 -5.36 -6.60
CA GLY A 164 17.01 -5.55 -5.22
C GLY A 164 15.49 -5.54 -5.04
N ILE A 165 15.07 -5.92 -3.85
CA ILE A 165 13.65 -5.93 -3.45
C ILE A 165 13.34 -4.72 -2.58
N ALA A 166 12.36 -3.94 -3.00
CA ALA A 166 11.83 -2.82 -2.22
C ALA A 166 10.56 -3.19 -1.46
N ARG A 167 10.43 -2.62 -0.25
CA ARG A 167 9.11 -2.41 0.36
C ARG A 167 8.65 -1.00 0.02
N VAL A 168 7.39 -0.87 -0.35
CA VAL A 168 6.80 0.38 -0.81
C VAL A 168 5.77 0.87 0.21
N ASP A 169 5.87 2.15 0.53
CA ASP A 169 4.88 2.94 1.26
C ASP A 169 4.54 4.21 0.45
N ASP A 170 3.61 5.03 0.92
CA ASP A 170 3.32 6.32 0.31
C ASP A 170 4.47 7.33 0.48
N LEU A 171 5.20 7.27 1.59
CA LEU A 171 6.21 8.27 1.94
C LEU A 171 7.64 7.82 1.65
N TRP A 172 7.87 6.52 1.53
CA TRP A 172 9.22 5.96 1.41
C TRP A 172 9.29 4.65 0.61
N VAL A 173 10.50 4.30 0.21
CA VAL A 173 10.89 2.98 -0.31
C VAL A 173 12.00 2.41 0.57
N GLU A 174 11.88 1.15 0.98
CA GLU A 174 12.89 0.48 1.83
C GLU A 174 13.58 -0.64 1.08
N THR A 175 14.89 -0.49 0.87
CA THR A 175 15.75 -1.39 0.12
C THR A 175 16.80 -2.03 1.03
N ASP A 176 17.50 -3.03 0.53
CA ASP A 176 18.71 -3.51 1.18
C ASP A 176 19.85 -2.48 1.05
N ALA A 177 20.88 -2.61 1.89
CA ALA A 177 22.04 -1.73 1.83
C ALA A 177 22.77 -1.90 0.48
N GLY A 178 23.31 -0.79 -0.06
CA GLY A 178 24.07 -0.79 -1.31
C GLY A 178 23.25 -0.64 -2.59
N VAL A 179 21.91 -0.68 -2.52
CA VAL A 179 21.06 -0.39 -3.68
C VAL A 179 21.18 1.10 -4.04
N PRO A 180 21.59 1.45 -5.28
CA PRO A 180 21.84 2.82 -5.69
C PRO A 180 20.55 3.52 -6.12
N VAL A 181 19.63 3.74 -5.17
CA VAL A 181 18.30 4.33 -5.47
C VAL A 181 18.42 5.72 -6.09
N SER A 182 19.42 6.51 -5.69
CA SER A 182 19.73 7.82 -6.26
C SER A 182 20.01 7.75 -7.76
N ASP A 183 20.53 6.64 -8.27
CA ASP A 183 20.84 6.47 -9.70
C ASP A 183 19.63 5.87 -10.41
N ILE A 184 18.96 4.89 -9.78
CA ILE A 184 17.81 4.18 -10.34
C ILE A 184 16.59 5.10 -10.50
N ILE A 185 16.44 6.13 -9.67
CA ILE A 185 15.35 7.10 -9.83
C ILE A 185 15.43 7.89 -11.15
N HIS A 186 16.59 7.90 -11.81
CA HIS A 186 16.78 8.52 -13.12
C HIS A 186 16.66 7.54 -14.30
N SER A 187 16.61 6.22 -14.04
CA SER A 187 16.44 5.22 -15.10
C SER A 187 15.01 5.17 -15.63
N GLN A 188 14.74 4.32 -16.63
CA GLN A 188 13.37 4.04 -17.07
C GLN A 188 13.09 2.55 -16.90
N ALA A 189 11.86 2.22 -16.51
CA ALA A 189 11.41 0.84 -16.51
C ALA A 189 11.26 0.36 -17.98
N ASN A 190 11.61 -0.89 -18.24
CA ASN A 190 11.40 -1.46 -19.57
C ASN A 190 9.91 -1.72 -19.79
N ASP A 191 9.43 -1.55 -21.03
CA ASP A 191 8.04 -1.83 -21.38
C ASP A 191 7.62 -3.26 -21.03
N SER A 192 8.54 -4.23 -21.18
CA SER A 192 8.31 -5.63 -20.80
C SER A 192 8.01 -5.80 -19.30
N ASP A 193 8.72 -5.05 -18.44
CA ASP A 193 8.59 -5.14 -16.99
C ASP A 193 7.26 -4.51 -16.53
N ILE A 194 6.87 -3.40 -17.16
CA ILE A 194 5.57 -2.75 -16.94
C ILE A 194 4.43 -3.67 -17.33
N VAL A 195 4.52 -4.33 -18.50
CA VAL A 195 3.51 -5.28 -18.96
C VAL A 195 3.42 -6.48 -18.02
N ALA A 196 4.55 -7.07 -17.62
CA ALA A 196 4.59 -8.19 -16.68
C ALA A 196 4.00 -7.82 -15.31
N PHE A 197 4.33 -6.63 -14.81
CA PHE A 197 3.74 -6.08 -13.59
C PHE A 197 2.21 -5.95 -13.71
N GLY A 198 1.72 -5.38 -14.81
CA GLY A 198 0.30 -5.17 -15.08
C GLY A 198 -0.49 -6.47 -15.12
N VAL A 199 0.01 -7.48 -15.82
CA VAL A 199 -0.62 -8.81 -15.90
C VAL A 199 -0.72 -9.45 -14.52
N LYS A 200 0.39 -9.51 -13.78
CA LYS A 200 0.44 -10.11 -12.44
C LYS A 200 -0.48 -9.40 -11.44
N LEU A 201 -0.58 -8.07 -11.54
CA LEU A 201 -1.43 -7.29 -10.65
C LEU A 201 -2.92 -7.41 -11.04
N ALA A 202 -3.23 -7.49 -12.34
CA ALA A 202 -4.59 -7.71 -12.83
C ALA A 202 -5.19 -9.03 -12.33
N GLU A 203 -4.41 -10.11 -12.24
CA GLU A 203 -4.85 -11.40 -11.69
C GLU A 203 -5.32 -11.32 -10.24
N ARG A 204 -4.85 -10.32 -9.49
CA ARG A 204 -5.12 -10.15 -8.05
C ARG A 204 -6.07 -8.99 -7.76
N THR A 205 -6.47 -8.24 -8.77
CA THR A 205 -7.24 -7.01 -8.63
C THR A 205 -8.66 -7.22 -9.13
N GLU A 206 -9.64 -7.02 -8.24
CA GLU A 206 -11.04 -6.98 -8.66
C GLU A 206 -11.38 -5.62 -9.28
N LEU A 207 -11.23 -5.53 -10.60
CA LEU A 207 -11.61 -4.35 -11.35
C LEU A 207 -13.08 -4.45 -11.78
N LYS A 208 -13.88 -3.46 -11.39
CA LYS A 208 -15.24 -3.30 -11.91
C LYS A 208 -15.20 -3.17 -13.44
N PHE A 209 -16.05 -3.93 -14.13
CA PHE A 209 -16.09 -4.09 -15.59
C PHE A 209 -14.94 -4.90 -16.21
N ALA A 210 -14.08 -5.58 -15.43
CA ALA A 210 -13.01 -6.41 -15.99
C ALA A 210 -13.52 -7.44 -17.02
N ALA A 211 -14.69 -8.04 -16.79
CA ALA A 211 -15.31 -8.98 -17.70
C ALA A 211 -15.78 -8.38 -19.03
N CYS A 212 -15.84 -7.04 -19.14
CA CYS A 212 -16.14 -6.32 -20.38
C CYS A 212 -14.88 -5.89 -21.15
N LEU A 213 -13.69 -6.13 -20.60
CA LEU A 213 -12.42 -5.67 -21.14
C LEU A 213 -11.59 -6.86 -21.60
N ALA A 214 -10.86 -6.67 -22.71
CA ALA A 214 -9.78 -7.59 -23.05
C ALA A 214 -8.70 -7.56 -21.95
N SER A 215 -8.01 -8.68 -21.74
CA SER A 215 -7.03 -8.83 -20.64
C SER A 215 -5.92 -7.78 -20.65
N ASN A 216 -5.48 -7.38 -21.85
CA ASN A 216 -4.50 -6.30 -22.04
C ASN A 216 -5.03 -4.94 -21.55
N LEU A 217 -6.32 -4.65 -21.71
CA LEU A 217 -6.93 -3.41 -21.22
C LEU A 217 -7.10 -3.42 -19.69
N VAL A 218 -7.42 -4.58 -19.10
CA VAL A 218 -7.45 -4.73 -17.64
C VAL A 218 -6.06 -4.46 -17.06
N ALA A 219 -5.02 -5.07 -17.63
CA ALA A 219 -3.63 -4.84 -17.23
C ALA A 219 -3.23 -3.37 -17.38
N ALA A 220 -3.58 -2.73 -18.51
CA ALA A 220 -3.28 -1.32 -18.73
C ALA A 220 -3.96 -0.38 -17.72
N VAL A 221 -5.23 -0.64 -17.37
CA VAL A 221 -5.95 0.15 -16.34
C VAL A 221 -5.31 -0.01 -14.97
N VAL A 222 -4.91 -1.24 -14.62
CA VAL A 222 -4.25 -1.54 -13.36
C VAL A 222 -2.88 -0.84 -13.29
N VAL A 223 -2.08 -0.92 -14.35
CA VAL A 223 -0.81 -0.18 -14.47
C VAL A 223 -1.03 1.32 -14.26
N GLY A 224 -1.97 1.93 -14.98
CA GLY A 224 -2.25 3.37 -14.88
C GLY A 224 -2.75 3.83 -13.51
N ARG A 225 -3.22 2.92 -12.65
CA ARG A 225 -3.61 3.22 -11.25
C ARG A 225 -2.50 2.97 -10.25
N SER A 226 -1.50 2.17 -10.62
CA SER A 226 -0.51 1.64 -9.69
C SER A 226 0.89 2.17 -9.93
N LEU A 227 1.19 2.72 -11.11
CA LEU A 227 2.48 3.31 -11.44
C LEU A 227 2.31 4.79 -11.83
N ASP A 228 3.14 5.65 -11.26
CA ASP A 228 3.17 7.08 -11.58
C ASP A 228 4.58 7.54 -11.97
N GLU A 229 4.91 7.29 -13.23
CA GLU A 229 6.18 7.67 -13.86
C GLU A 229 6.37 9.19 -13.95
N VAL A 230 5.27 9.94 -14.08
CA VAL A 230 5.32 11.40 -14.24
C VAL A 230 5.78 12.04 -12.94
N ASN A 231 5.16 11.69 -11.81
CA ASN A 231 5.54 12.24 -10.52
C ASN A 231 6.87 11.66 -10.00
N LEU A 232 7.23 10.42 -10.37
CA LEU A 232 8.56 9.88 -10.10
C LEU A 232 9.66 10.73 -10.75
N ARG A 233 9.48 11.13 -12.02
CA ARG A 233 10.41 12.05 -12.72
C ARG A 233 10.49 13.43 -12.07
N ARG A 234 9.38 13.96 -11.54
CA ARG A 234 9.37 15.26 -10.83
C ARG A 234 10.27 15.23 -9.59
N ILE A 235 10.30 14.11 -8.86
CA ILE A 235 11.23 13.94 -7.73
C ILE A 235 12.65 13.78 -8.25
N ALA A 236 12.86 12.99 -9.30
CA ALA A 236 14.19 12.81 -9.88
C ALA A 236 14.79 14.14 -10.37
N SER A 237 13.98 15.07 -10.87
CA SER A 237 14.43 16.39 -11.33
C SER A 237 14.57 17.45 -10.23
N GLY A 238 14.14 17.13 -9.01
CA GLY A 238 14.05 18.07 -7.89
C GLY A 238 15.35 18.36 -7.19
#